data_AF-A0A428WSL1-F1
#
_entry.id   AF-A0A428WSL1-F1
#
_cell.length_a   1.000
_cell.length_b   1.000
_cell.length_c   1.000
_cell.angle_alpha   90.00
_cell.angle_beta   90.00
_cell.angle_gamma   90.00
#
_symmetry.space_group_name_H-M   'P 1'
#
loop_
_entity.id
_entity.type
_entity.pdbx_description
1 polymer ?
#
loop_
_entity_poly.entity_id
_entity_poly.type
_entity_poly.pdbx_seq_one_letter_code
_entity_poly.pdbx_strand_id
1 'polypeptide(L)'
;MLVLVPAGYPKAVFSEVLPGELTASLAVHNASHRRPERIRLRVALHAGEVSYDVHGTAGAAIVHTFRLLHSRVMANAAAHAGGDLAVIASAWFYDEIIRHSPVSRPDLFRQVRVQEKETAAWGWVRLLGPGEGARRRTAG
;
A
#
# COMPACT_ATOMS: atom_id res chain seq x y z
N MET A 1 -7.74 0.87 8.96
CA MET A 1 -6.97 1.85 9.76
C MET A 1 -6.49 2.95 8.83
N LEU A 2 -6.61 4.22 9.24
CA LEU A 2 -6.04 5.37 8.53
C LEU A 2 -4.87 5.91 9.37
N VAL A 3 -3.76 6.24 8.71
CA VAL A 3 -2.61 6.90 9.33
C VAL A 3 -2.35 8.18 8.55
N LEU A 4 -2.44 9.33 9.22
CA LEU A 4 -2.06 10.62 8.66
C LEU A 4 -0.66 10.97 9.12
N VAL A 5 0.19 11.34 8.17
CA VAL A 5 1.59 11.63 8.41
C VAL A 5 1.85 13.08 8.02
N PRO A 6 2.46 13.90 8.89
CA PRO A 6 2.80 15.28 8.56
C PRO A 6 3.69 15.40 7.32
N ALA A 7 3.51 16.49 6.57
CA ALA A 7 4.20 16.72 5.29
C ALA A 7 5.74 16.74 5.39
N GLY A 8 6.29 17.04 6.58
CA GLY A 8 7.72 17.07 6.86
C GLY A 8 8.39 15.69 6.94
N TYR A 9 7.63 14.60 7.00
CA TYR A 9 8.20 13.26 6.93
C TYR A 9 8.55 12.87 5.49
N PRO A 10 9.72 12.24 5.25
CA PRO A 10 10.07 11.75 3.92
C PRO A 10 9.06 10.72 3.42
N LYS A 11 8.36 11.04 2.33
CA LYS A 11 7.30 10.20 1.77
C LYS A 11 7.83 8.85 1.25
N ALA A 12 9.07 8.83 0.77
CA ALA A 12 9.70 7.64 0.20
C ALA A 12 9.77 6.46 1.20
N VAL A 13 9.91 6.73 2.50
CA VAL A 13 9.95 5.70 3.55
C VAL A 13 8.73 4.76 3.49
N PHE A 14 7.56 5.29 3.11
CA PHE A 14 6.32 4.51 3.04
C PHE A 14 6.28 3.52 1.86
N SER A 15 7.07 3.74 0.81
CA SER A 15 7.23 2.80 -0.30
C SER A 15 8.50 1.97 -0.21
N GLU A 16 9.54 2.48 0.45
CA GLU A 16 10.86 1.85 0.51
C GLU A 16 11.00 0.83 1.63
N VAL A 17 10.43 1.14 2.81
CA VAL A 17 10.67 0.39 4.05
C VAL A 17 9.40 -0.31 4.51
N LEU A 18 8.31 0.45 4.63
CA LEU A 18 7.06 -0.04 5.22
C LEU A 18 6.55 -1.36 4.60
N PRO A 19 6.52 -1.56 3.25
CA PRO A 19 6.04 -2.81 2.68
C PRO A 19 6.86 -4.03 3.10
N GLY A 20 8.18 -3.86 3.26
CA GLY A 20 9.07 -4.94 3.69
C GLY A 20 8.82 -5.34 5.14
N GLU A 21 8.73 -4.37 6.04
CA GLU A 21 8.47 -4.59 7.48
C GLU A 21 7.09 -5.22 7.73
N LEU A 22 6.06 -4.76 7.03
CA LEU A 22 4.73 -5.36 7.08
C LEU A 22 4.74 -6.80 6.56
N THR A 23 5.43 -7.06 5.45
CA THR A 23 5.54 -8.42 4.88
C THR A 23 6.27 -9.37 5.84
N ALA A 24 7.35 -8.91 6.47
CA ALA A 24 8.07 -9.70 7.47
C ALA A 24 7.21 -10.01 8.70
N SER A 25 6.51 -9.00 9.22
CA SER A 25 5.61 -9.15 10.37
C SER A 25 4.45 -10.10 10.06
N LEU A 26 3.88 -10.01 8.85
CA LEU A 26 2.85 -10.93 8.38
C LEU A 26 3.36 -12.36 8.25
N ALA A 27 4.58 -12.56 7.74
CA ALA A 27 5.17 -13.88 7.62
C ALA A 27 5.35 -14.54 9.00
N VAL A 28 5.82 -13.78 10.00
CA VAL A 28 5.96 -14.27 11.39
C VAL A 28 4.60 -14.64 11.97
N HIS A 29 3.59 -13.77 11.82
CA HIS A 29 2.24 -14.04 12.30
C HIS A 29 1.63 -15.26 11.61
N ASN A 30 1.65 -15.32 10.28
CA ASN A 30 1.02 -16.40 9.53
C ASN A 30 1.72 -17.76 9.73
N ALA A 31 3.01 -17.77 10.09
CA ALA A 31 3.75 -18.99 10.41
C ALA A 31 3.32 -19.62 11.75
N SER A 32 2.90 -18.80 12.72
CA SER A 32 2.46 -19.28 14.05
C SER A 32 0.97 -19.63 14.12
N HIS A 33 0.21 -19.39 13.04
CA HIS A 33 -1.24 -19.53 13.01
C HIS A 33 -1.73 -20.57 11.98
N ARG A 34 -2.86 -21.20 12.29
CA ARG A 34 -3.52 -22.15 11.37
C ARG A 34 -4.12 -21.39 10.19
N ARG A 35 -4.33 -22.07 9.07
CA ARG A 35 -4.84 -21.44 7.83
C ARG A 35 -6.05 -20.48 8.02
N PRO A 36 -7.07 -20.80 8.85
CA PRO A 36 -8.21 -19.90 9.07
C PRO A 36 -7.88 -18.61 9.85
N GLU A 37 -6.79 -18.62 10.60
CA GLU A 37 -6.33 -17.52 11.46
C GLU A 37 -5.27 -16.65 10.77
N ARG A 38 -4.75 -17.10 9.61
CA ARG A 38 -3.80 -16.33 8.82
C ARG A 38 -4.47 -15.09 8.26
N ILE A 39 -3.77 -13.97 8.31
CA ILE A 39 -4.27 -12.69 7.85
C ILE A 39 -3.54 -12.24 6.59
N ARG A 40 -4.23 -11.41 5.83
CA ARG A 40 -3.68 -10.69 4.67
C ARG A 40 -4.01 -9.21 4.80
N LEU A 41 -3.07 -8.35 4.43
CA LEU A 41 -3.25 -6.90 4.52
C LEU A 41 -3.36 -6.25 3.15
N ARG A 42 -4.14 -5.18 3.12
CA ARG A 42 -4.26 -4.24 2.01
C ARG A 42 -3.82 -2.88 2.51
N VAL A 43 -2.96 -2.20 1.76
CA VAL A 43 -2.43 -0.88 2.09
C VAL A 43 -2.61 0.03 0.88
N ALA A 44 -3.05 1.27 1.12
CA ALA A 44 -3.11 2.30 0.10
C ALA A 44 -2.20 3.47 0.49
N LEU A 45 -1.41 3.96 -0.46
CA LEU A 45 -0.46 5.06 -0.30
C LEU A 45 -0.86 6.23 -1.19
N HIS A 46 -0.99 7.40 -0.58
CA HIS A 46 -1.26 8.65 -1.26
C HIS A 46 -0.73 9.81 -0.41
N ALA A 47 -0.43 10.93 -1.06
CA ALA A 47 -0.19 12.19 -0.40
C ALA A 47 -0.93 13.30 -1.16
N GLY A 48 -1.44 14.24 -0.40
CA GLY A 48 -2.22 15.37 -0.90
C GLY A 48 -2.66 16.22 0.29
N GLU A 49 -3.32 17.34 -0.02
CA GLU A 49 -3.82 18.25 1.00
C GLU A 49 -4.90 17.58 1.86
N VAL A 50 -4.76 17.76 3.17
CA VAL A 50 -5.72 17.31 4.17
C VAL A 50 -6.10 18.53 5.01
N SER A 51 -7.30 19.05 4.77
CA SER A 51 -7.93 20.03 5.64
C SER A 51 -8.41 19.35 6.93
N TYR A 52 -8.05 19.92 8.06
CA TYR A 52 -8.66 19.58 9.34
C TYR A 52 -9.79 20.58 9.57
N ASP A 53 -11.05 20.14 9.49
CA ASP A 53 -12.19 20.94 9.94
C ASP A 53 -12.73 20.44 11.29
N VAL A 54 -13.63 21.21 11.89
CA VAL A 54 -14.26 20.94 13.19
C VAL A 54 -15.10 19.66 13.23
N HIS A 55 -15.32 18.97 12.10
CA HIS A 55 -16.10 17.74 11.99
C HIS A 55 -15.27 16.50 11.67
N GLY A 56 -13.94 16.62 11.59
CA GLY A 56 -13.02 15.52 11.36
C GLY A 56 -12.19 15.72 10.09
N THR A 57 -11.22 14.84 9.88
CA THR A 57 -10.30 14.89 8.74
C THR A 57 -11.01 14.58 7.43
N ALA A 58 -11.66 15.57 6.84
CA ALA A 58 -12.29 15.49 5.53
C ALA A 58 -11.40 16.16 4.48
N GLY A 59 -10.82 15.36 3.59
CA GLY A 59 -10.02 15.86 2.46
C GLY A 59 -10.13 14.93 1.26
N ALA A 60 -10.13 15.50 0.05
CA ALA A 60 -10.22 14.73 -1.20
C ALA A 60 -9.13 13.65 -1.28
N ALA A 61 -7.95 13.91 -0.72
CA ALA A 61 -6.85 12.95 -0.60
C ALA A 61 -7.24 11.70 0.22
N ILE A 62 -7.93 11.89 1.35
CA ILE A 62 -8.38 10.79 2.22
C ILE A 62 -9.44 9.96 1.50
N VAL A 63 -10.46 10.61 0.93
CA VAL A 63 -11.52 9.93 0.17
C VAL A 63 -10.93 9.13 -1.00
N HIS A 64 -9.99 9.72 -1.73
CA HIS A 64 -9.29 9.05 -2.81
C HIS A 64 -8.53 7.81 -2.31
N THR A 65 -7.79 7.92 -1.22
CA THR A 65 -7.03 6.81 -0.61
C THR A 65 -7.95 5.66 -0.21
N PHE A 66 -9.08 5.95 0.42
CA PHE A 66 -10.07 4.94 0.78
C PHE A 66 -10.69 4.27 -0.45
N ARG A 67 -11.02 5.04 -1.49
CA ARG A 67 -11.54 4.50 -2.76
C ARG A 67 -10.53 3.53 -3.40
N LEU A 68 -9.24 3.83 -3.36
CA LEU A 68 -8.19 2.91 -3.82
C LEU A 68 -8.14 1.63 -2.96
N LEU A 69 -8.10 1.78 -1.64
CA LEU A 69 -7.99 0.67 -0.68
C LEU A 69 -9.15 -0.33 -0.78
N HIS A 70 -10.38 0.20 -0.93
CA HIS A 70 -11.60 -0.59 -0.96
C HIS A 70 -12.03 -1.05 -2.35
N SER A 71 -11.22 -0.75 -3.38
CA SER A 71 -11.51 -1.16 -4.75
C SER A 71 -11.58 -2.68 -4.92
N ARG A 72 -12.39 -3.12 -5.89
CA ARG A 72 -12.43 -4.55 -6.30
C ARG A 72 -11.05 -5.09 -6.70
N VAL A 73 -10.20 -4.25 -7.31
CA VAL A 73 -8.82 -4.62 -7.67
C VAL A 73 -8.06 -5.07 -6.41
N MET A 74 -8.14 -4.30 -5.33
CA MET A 74 -7.47 -4.63 -4.08
C MET A 74 -8.11 -5.81 -3.35
N ALA A 75 -9.43 -5.96 -3.41
CA ALA A 75 -10.11 -7.14 -2.88
C ALA A 75 -9.64 -8.43 -3.58
N ASN A 76 -9.55 -8.40 -4.91
CA ASN A 76 -9.12 -9.55 -5.71
C ASN A 76 -7.64 -9.88 -5.51
N ALA A 77 -6.78 -8.85 -5.48
CA ALA A 77 -5.36 -8.95 -5.20
C ALA A 77 -5.11 -9.70 -3.88
N ALA A 78 -5.79 -9.29 -2.80
CA ALA A 78 -5.65 -9.92 -1.50
C ALA A 78 -6.23 -11.34 -1.46
N ALA A 79 -7.26 -11.65 -2.25
CA ALA A 79 -7.91 -12.97 -2.23
C ALA A 79 -7.15 -14.03 -3.04
N HIS A 80 -6.60 -13.68 -4.21
CA HIS A 80 -6.16 -14.67 -5.21
C HIS A 80 -4.67 -14.67 -5.53
N ALA A 81 -3.92 -13.63 -5.17
CA ALA A 81 -2.63 -13.37 -5.81
C ALA A 81 -1.40 -13.89 -5.05
N GLY A 82 -1.56 -14.87 -4.15
CA GLY A 82 -0.44 -15.57 -3.48
C GLY A 82 0.38 -14.74 -2.48
N GLY A 83 0.22 -13.42 -2.44
CA GLY A 83 0.87 -12.52 -1.48
C GLY A 83 0.03 -12.31 -0.21
N ASP A 84 0.73 -12.10 0.91
CA ASP A 84 0.10 -11.77 2.19
C ASP A 84 -0.11 -10.25 2.36
N LEU A 85 0.54 -9.44 1.50
CA LEU A 85 0.40 -7.99 1.46
C LEU A 85 0.13 -7.51 0.03
N ALA A 86 -0.93 -6.72 -0.14
CA ALA A 86 -1.20 -5.95 -1.34
C ALA A 86 -1.05 -4.45 -1.04
N VAL A 87 -0.24 -3.75 -1.83
CA VAL A 87 -0.04 -2.29 -1.74
C VAL A 87 -0.56 -1.65 -3.02
N ILE A 88 -1.37 -0.60 -2.89
CA ILE A 88 -1.75 0.29 -3.99
C ILE A 88 -1.24 1.69 -3.74
N ALA A 89 -0.54 2.28 -4.70
CA ALA A 89 -0.22 3.70 -4.70
C ALA A 89 -1.16 4.44 -5.64
N SER A 90 -1.58 5.65 -5.27
CA SER A 90 -2.20 6.59 -6.22
C SER A 90 -1.25 6.91 -7.38
N ALA A 91 -1.78 7.35 -8.52
CA ALA A 91 -0.96 7.79 -9.65
C ALA A 91 0.09 8.85 -9.23
N TRP A 92 -0.33 9.89 -8.52
CA TRP A 92 0.57 10.94 -8.01
C TRP A 92 1.70 10.37 -7.15
N PHE A 93 1.36 9.50 -6.17
CA PHE A 93 2.38 8.94 -5.29
C PHE A 93 3.36 8.03 -6.04
N TYR A 94 2.87 7.32 -7.06
CA TYR A 94 3.76 6.53 -7.89
C TYR A 94 4.71 7.40 -8.71
N ASP A 95 4.16 8.38 -9.44
CA ASP A 95 4.93 9.19 -10.36
C ASP A 95 5.94 10.09 -9.63
N GLU A 96 5.55 10.69 -8.50
CA GLU A 96 6.41 11.64 -7.78
C GLU A 96 7.36 10.98 -6.78
N ILE A 97 7.03 9.80 -6.25
CA ILE A 97 7.80 9.17 -5.15
C ILE A 97 8.38 7.83 -5.59
N ILE A 98 7.53 6.87 -5.99
CA ILE A 98 7.96 5.48 -6.23
C ILE A 98 8.87 5.39 -7.46
N ARG A 99 8.50 6.06 -8.56
CA ARG A 99 9.25 6.06 -9.82
C ARG A 99 10.68 6.55 -9.65
N HIS A 100 10.91 7.45 -8.70
CA HIS A 100 12.21 8.07 -8.44
C HIS A 100 13.05 7.34 -7.37
N SER A 101 12.52 6.27 -6.76
CA SER A 101 13.25 5.47 -5.77
C SER A 101 13.51 4.05 -6.29
N PRO A 102 14.76 3.70 -6.63
CA PRO A 102 15.14 2.33 -6.97
C PRO A 102 14.84 1.34 -5.82
N VAL A 103 14.89 1.80 -4.57
CA VAL A 103 14.61 0.99 -3.37
C VAL A 103 13.15 0.55 -3.33
N SER A 104 12.23 1.41 -3.77
CA SER A 104 10.81 1.08 -3.88
C SER A 104 10.51 0.01 -4.93
N ARG A 105 11.46 -0.29 -5.84
CA ARG A 105 11.30 -1.25 -6.96
C ARG A 105 10.10 -0.90 -7.85
N PRO A 106 10.11 0.27 -8.52
CA PRO A 106 9.01 0.73 -9.37
C PRO A 106 8.63 -0.28 -10.48
N ASP A 107 9.59 -1.10 -10.91
CA ASP A 107 9.44 -2.19 -11.88
C ASP A 107 8.45 -3.28 -11.44
N LEU A 108 8.24 -3.44 -10.13
CA LEU A 108 7.35 -4.46 -9.56
C LEU A 108 5.92 -3.97 -9.37
N PHE A 109 5.65 -2.68 -9.60
CA PHE A 109 4.32 -2.13 -9.55
C PHE A 109 3.63 -2.26 -10.92
N ARG A 110 2.37 -2.69 -10.90
CA ARG A 110 1.54 -2.79 -12.10
C ARG A 110 0.47 -1.71 -12.08
N GLN A 111 0.38 -0.94 -13.15
CA GLN A 111 -0.67 0.05 -13.29
C GLN A 111 -2.04 -0.64 -13.42
N VAL A 112 -3.03 -0.13 -12.69
CA VAL A 112 -4.40 -0.65 -12.67
C VAL A 112 -5.38 0.50 -12.76
N ARG A 113 -6.53 0.24 -13.40
CA ARG A 113 -7.65 1.18 -13.40
C ARG A 113 -8.62 0.79 -12.29
N VAL A 114 -8.82 1.69 -11.35
CA VAL A 114 -9.82 1.57 -10.29
C VAL A 114 -11.10 2.25 -10.78
N GLN A 115 -12.11 1.45 -11.10
CA GLN A 115 -13.45 1.93 -11.45
C GLN A 115 -14.45 1.49 -10.39
N GLU A 116 -15.08 2.46 -9.74
CA GLU A 116 -16.27 2.29 -8.90
C GLU A 116 -17.34 3.27 -9.40
N LYS A 117 -18.61 3.10 -8.99
CA LYS A 117 -19.77 3.81 -9.57
C LYS A 117 -19.62 5.33 -9.71
N GLU A 118 -18.80 5.97 -8.88
CA GLU A 118 -18.54 7.42 -8.89
C GLU A 118 -17.04 7.79 -9.01
N THR A 119 -16.18 6.82 -9.35
CA THR A 119 -14.71 7.04 -9.37
C THR A 119 -14.04 6.29 -10.51
N ALA A 120 -13.32 7.03 -11.34
CA ALA A 120 -12.31 6.47 -12.22
C ALA A 120 -10.94 7.03 -11.81
N ALA A 121 -10.05 6.18 -11.32
CA ALA A 121 -8.71 6.56 -10.93
C ALA A 121 -7.68 5.55 -11.44
N TRP A 122 -6.48 6.04 -11.71
CA TRP A 122 -5.32 5.17 -11.91
C TRP A 122 -4.63 4.93 -10.58
N GLY A 123 -4.20 3.69 -10.37
CA GLY A 123 -3.35 3.30 -9.26
C GLY A 123 -2.27 2.33 -9.72
N TRP A 124 -1.34 2.05 -8.83
CA TRP A 124 -0.22 1.14 -9.07
C TRP A 124 -0.18 0.10 -7.97
N VAL A 125 -0.33 -1.16 -8.32
CA VAL A 125 -0.42 -2.26 -7.36
C VAL A 125 0.87 -3.07 -7.34
N ARG A 126 1.35 -3.35 -6.13
CA ARG A 126 2.41 -4.32 -5.88
C ARG A 126 1.91 -5.38 -4.89
N LEU A 127 2.25 -6.63 -5.17
CA LEU A 127 1.97 -7.76 -4.31
C LEU A 127 3.26 -8.24 -3.67
N LEU A 128 3.23 -8.53 -2.38
CA LEU A 128 4.38 -9.01 -1.63
C LEU A 128 4.00 -10.32 -0.92
N GLY A 129 4.88 -11.31 -1.04
CA GLY A 129 4.69 -12.66 -0.50
C GLY A 129 5.72 -13.06 0.55
N PRO A 130 5.53 -14.23 1.19
CA PRO A 130 6.48 -14.76 2.15
C PRO A 130 7.86 -14.95 1.48
N GLY A 131 8.87 -14.19 1.90
CA GLY A 131 10.25 -14.29 1.40
C GLY A 131 10.81 -13.04 0.71
N GLU A 132 9.99 -12.03 0.38
CA GLU A 132 10.51 -10.78 -0.19
C GLU A 132 11.14 -9.85 0.88
N GLY A 133 10.61 -9.83 2.11
CA GLY A 133 11.15 -9.03 3.22
C GLY A 133 12.45 -9.58 3.82
N ALA A 134 12.72 -10.89 3.69
CA ALA A 134 13.87 -11.55 4.30
C ALA A 134 15.20 -11.30 3.55
N ARG A 135 15.15 -10.94 2.26
CA ARG A 135 16.36 -10.74 1.43
C ARG A 135 17.16 -9.48 1.79
N ARG A 136 16.65 -8.63 2.70
CA ARG A 136 17.30 -7.39 3.14
C ARG A 136 18.23 -7.55 4.35
N ARG A 137 18.25 -8.73 5.00
CA ARG A 137 19.05 -8.97 6.23
C ARG A 137 20.42 -9.63 6.02
N THR A 138 20.80 -9.95 4.78
CA THR A 138 22.10 -10.58 4.45
C THR A 138 23.04 -9.69 3.64
N ALA A 139 22.70 -8.41 3.47
CA ALA A 139 23.58 -7.40 2.87
C ALA A 139 23.82 -6.29 3.91
N GLY A 140 24.71 -6.55 4.85
CA GLY A 140 25.15 -5.64 5.90
C GLY A 140 26.40 -6.20 6.55
#